data_AF-A0AA37HHG2-F1
#
_entry.id   AF-A0AA37HHG2-F1
#
_cell.length_a   1.000
_cell.length_b   1.000
_cell.length_c   1.000
_cell.angle_alpha   90.00
_cell.angle_beta   90.00
_cell.angle_gamma   90.00
#
_symmetry.space_group_name_H-M   'P 1'
#
loop_
_entity.id
_entity.type
_entity.pdbx_description
1 polymer ?
#
loop_
_entity_poly.entity_id
_entity_poly.type
_entity_poly.pdbx_seq_one_letter_code
_entity_poly.pdbx_strand_id
1 'polypeptide(L)'
;MPEGFRIKAFATGLAHPRQVYVLPNGDVLVVEANGPNVEPVRRPKDLIMGWIKAFAGAGAGAEGGNRITYRGSVESWNIRDRHMFETLRHLMADGAKAIVWAHNWHIGHAGATAMGWEGEFNIGELARTAYGDKAVLVGFGTDRGTMAAADDWDEPMRVMDVRPVREDSHEALFREAGLPRAFLDLREPGSAALREAWTAPRRERAIGVVYRPDTELQSHYFEAVLPEQFDAYVWLEESRAVTPLPPAEIRPGESETYPTGL
;
A
#
# COMPACT_ATOMS: atom_id res chain seq x y z
N MET A 1 -20.42 26.45 7.82
CA MET A 1 -19.49 26.84 6.75
C MET A 1 -18.61 27.96 7.29
N PRO A 2 -17.28 27.86 7.22
CA PRO A 2 -16.39 28.95 7.61
C PRO A 2 -16.65 30.20 6.75
N GLU A 3 -16.38 31.37 7.31
CA GLU A 3 -16.58 32.66 6.64
C GLU A 3 -15.72 32.73 5.36
N GLY A 4 -16.32 33.13 4.23
CA GLY A 4 -15.68 33.20 2.92
C GLY A 4 -15.86 31.98 1.99
N PHE A 5 -16.43 30.88 2.48
CA PHE A 5 -16.68 29.68 1.65
C PHE A 5 -18.13 29.63 1.14
N ARG A 6 -18.31 29.25 -0.14
CA ARG A 6 -19.63 28.96 -0.74
C ARG A 6 -19.61 27.54 -1.29
N ILE A 7 -20.61 26.74 -0.92
CA ILE A 7 -20.87 25.43 -1.54
C ILE A 7 -21.99 25.59 -2.57
N LYS A 8 -21.78 25.03 -3.76
CA LYS A 8 -22.79 24.89 -4.80
C LYS A 8 -22.79 23.43 -5.27
N ALA A 9 -23.95 22.80 -5.31
CA ALA A 9 -24.06 21.44 -5.82
C ALA A 9 -23.65 21.40 -7.30
N PHE A 10 -22.67 20.55 -7.61
CA PHE A 10 -22.16 20.35 -8.96
C PHE A 10 -23.04 19.35 -9.75
N ALA A 11 -23.51 18.30 -9.09
CA ALA A 11 -24.50 17.33 -9.60
C ALA A 11 -25.33 16.75 -8.43
N THR A 12 -26.54 16.27 -8.72
CA THR A 12 -27.46 15.65 -7.74
C THR A 12 -28.07 14.38 -8.32
N GLY A 13 -28.54 13.46 -7.46
CA GLY A 13 -29.21 12.23 -7.89
C GLY A 13 -28.28 11.06 -8.21
N LEU A 14 -27.04 11.12 -7.73
CA LEU A 14 -26.06 10.04 -7.85
C LEU A 14 -26.37 8.90 -6.87
N ALA A 15 -26.28 7.65 -7.33
CA ALA A 15 -26.44 6.44 -6.56
C ALA A 15 -25.07 5.95 -6.03
N HIS A 16 -24.82 6.11 -4.73
CA HIS A 16 -23.60 5.65 -4.05
C HIS A 16 -22.28 6.08 -4.73
N PRO A 17 -22.05 7.39 -4.94
CA PRO A 17 -20.81 7.88 -5.54
C PRO A 17 -19.62 7.59 -4.62
N ARG A 18 -18.60 6.87 -5.12
CA ARG A 18 -17.42 6.46 -4.34
C ARG A 18 -16.15 7.20 -4.71
N GLN A 19 -15.99 7.52 -5.98
CA GLN A 19 -14.81 8.22 -6.48
C GLN A 19 -15.24 9.28 -7.48
N VAL A 20 -14.55 10.41 -7.43
CA VAL A 20 -14.73 11.55 -8.33
C VAL A 20 -13.38 11.84 -8.98
N TYR A 21 -13.34 11.86 -10.31
CA TYR A 21 -12.14 12.14 -11.08
C TYR A 21 -12.40 13.29 -12.05
N VAL A 22 -11.60 14.34 -11.96
CA VAL A 22 -11.69 15.49 -12.87
C VAL A 22 -10.76 15.24 -14.05
N LEU A 23 -11.32 15.22 -15.25
CA LEU A 23 -10.58 15.06 -16.49
C LEU A 23 -9.90 16.39 -16.89
N PRO A 24 -8.79 16.35 -17.66
CA PRO A 24 -8.07 17.57 -18.07
C PRO A 24 -8.90 18.57 -18.89
N ASN A 25 -10.00 18.12 -19.50
CA ASN A 25 -10.94 18.96 -20.23
C ASN A 25 -12.02 19.60 -19.33
N GLY A 26 -11.98 19.35 -18.02
CA GLY A 26 -12.93 19.88 -17.03
C GLY A 26 -14.15 19.00 -16.78
N ASP A 27 -14.27 17.86 -17.46
CA ASP A 27 -15.32 16.89 -17.19
C ASP A 27 -15.08 16.16 -15.86
N VAL A 28 -16.14 15.65 -15.25
CA VAL A 28 -16.06 14.94 -13.97
C VAL A 28 -16.64 13.54 -14.14
N LEU A 29 -15.80 12.52 -13.94
CA LEU A 29 -16.20 11.13 -13.90
C LEU A 29 -16.51 10.73 -12.46
N VAL A 30 -17.70 10.18 -12.23
CA VAL A 30 -18.11 9.68 -10.92
C VAL A 30 -18.33 8.18 -11.02
N VAL A 31 -17.69 7.42 -10.13
CA VAL A 31 -17.91 5.98 -10.01
C VAL A 31 -19.01 5.73 -8.99
N GLU A 32 -20.09 5.09 -9.43
CA GLU A 32 -21.26 4.73 -8.62
C GLU A 32 -21.22 3.24 -8.29
N ALA A 33 -21.36 2.90 -7.00
CA ALA A 33 -21.43 1.50 -6.57
C ALA A 33 -22.87 0.97 -6.63
N ASN A 34 -23.02 -0.33 -6.89
CA ASN A 34 -24.32 -0.98 -6.74
C ASN A 34 -24.74 -0.98 -5.26
N GLY A 35 -25.99 -0.61 -4.99
CA GLY A 35 -26.53 -0.50 -3.64
C GLY A 35 -26.71 -1.85 -2.91
N PRO A 36 -27.01 -1.82 -1.60
CA PRO A 36 -26.86 -2.95 -0.67
C PRO A 36 -27.87 -4.12 -0.83
N ASN A 37 -28.68 -4.15 -1.89
CA ASN A 37 -29.79 -5.11 -2.06
C ASN A 37 -29.69 -5.97 -3.33
N VAL A 38 -28.49 -6.20 -3.86
CA VAL A 38 -28.29 -7.22 -4.89
C VAL A 38 -27.54 -8.37 -4.24
N GLU A 39 -28.23 -9.48 -3.98
CA GLU A 39 -27.57 -10.71 -3.56
C GLU A 39 -26.46 -11.03 -4.59
N PRO A 40 -25.21 -11.29 -4.14
CA PRO A 40 -24.16 -11.69 -5.06
C PRO A 40 -24.60 -12.99 -5.73
N VAL A 41 -24.77 -12.94 -7.05
CA VAL A 41 -25.03 -14.15 -7.83
C VAL A 41 -23.78 -15.01 -7.71
N ARG A 42 -23.79 -15.96 -6.77
CA ARG A 42 -22.71 -16.94 -6.63
C ARG A 42 -22.60 -17.71 -7.93
N ARG A 43 -21.57 -17.41 -8.71
CA ARG A 43 -21.27 -18.12 -9.95
C ARG A 43 -20.03 -18.97 -9.71
N PRO A 44 -19.88 -20.11 -10.41
CA PRO A 44 -18.66 -20.93 -10.35
C PRO A 44 -17.36 -20.16 -10.64
N LYS A 45 -17.46 -18.93 -11.17
CA LYS A 45 -16.37 -18.01 -11.48
C LYS A 45 -15.87 -17.20 -10.27
N ASP A 46 -16.54 -17.24 -9.12
CA ASP A 46 -16.11 -16.53 -7.91
C ASP A 46 -14.90 -17.19 -7.24
N LEU A 47 -14.76 -18.52 -7.39
CA LEU A 47 -13.54 -19.26 -7.05
C LEU A 47 -12.33 -18.80 -7.88
N ILE A 48 -12.56 -18.43 -9.14
CA ILE A 48 -11.53 -17.94 -10.06
C ILE A 48 -11.19 -16.47 -9.75
N MET A 49 -12.15 -15.65 -9.35
CA MET A 49 -11.92 -14.26 -8.92
C MET A 49 -11.19 -14.16 -7.58
N GLY A 50 -11.49 -15.06 -6.63
CA GLY A 50 -10.69 -15.21 -5.39
C GLY A 50 -9.26 -15.60 -5.69
N TRP A 51 -9.05 -16.48 -6.68
CA TRP A 51 -7.73 -16.77 -7.22
C TRP A 51 -7.06 -15.53 -7.83
N ILE A 52 -7.74 -14.73 -8.65
CA ILE A 52 -7.16 -13.53 -9.29
C ILE A 52 -6.81 -12.43 -8.26
N LYS A 53 -7.64 -12.22 -7.23
CA LYS A 53 -7.32 -11.29 -6.12
C LYS A 53 -6.13 -11.78 -5.28
N ALA A 54 -5.96 -13.10 -5.11
CA ALA A 54 -4.79 -13.70 -4.48
C ALA A 54 -3.54 -13.67 -5.40
N PHE A 55 -3.73 -13.78 -6.72
CA PHE A 55 -2.68 -13.73 -7.75
C PHE A 55 -2.24 -12.32 -8.15
N ALA A 56 -2.96 -11.27 -7.74
CA ALA A 56 -2.43 -9.90 -7.81
C ALA A 56 -1.17 -9.70 -6.94
N GLY A 57 -0.70 -10.74 -6.22
CA GLY A 57 0.62 -10.84 -5.59
C GLY A 57 1.59 -11.86 -6.21
N ALA A 58 1.33 -12.46 -7.38
CA ALA A 58 2.33 -13.30 -8.08
C ALA A 58 1.98 -13.51 -9.57
N GLY A 59 2.84 -13.07 -10.49
CA GLY A 59 2.62 -13.16 -11.93
C GLY A 59 2.65 -14.57 -12.53
N ALA A 60 1.87 -14.80 -13.60
CA ALA A 60 2.19 -15.69 -14.73
C ALA A 60 1.17 -15.53 -15.87
N GLY A 61 1.68 -15.42 -17.11
CA GLY A 61 0.89 -15.17 -18.32
C GLY A 61 0.31 -16.41 -19.02
N ALA A 62 -0.60 -16.16 -19.97
CA ALA A 62 -0.94 -17.09 -21.06
C ALA A 62 -1.50 -16.32 -22.28
N GLU A 63 -1.21 -16.85 -23.47
CA GLU A 63 -1.42 -16.24 -24.79
C GLU A 63 -2.88 -16.01 -25.19
N GLY A 64 -3.12 -14.91 -25.90
CA GLY A 64 -4.44 -14.48 -26.34
C GLY A 64 -4.78 -14.94 -27.76
N GLY A 65 -5.85 -15.73 -27.88
CA GLY A 65 -6.73 -15.73 -29.04
C GLY A 65 -7.85 -14.72 -28.84
N ASN A 66 -8.10 -13.87 -29.85
CA ASN A 66 -9.20 -12.90 -30.05
C ASN A 66 -10.24 -12.71 -28.93
N ARG A 67 -9.80 -12.25 -27.75
CA ARG A 67 -10.65 -11.73 -26.66
C ARG A 67 -9.85 -10.69 -25.89
N ILE A 68 -10.45 -9.53 -25.63
CA ILE A 68 -9.84 -8.52 -24.75
C ILE A 68 -9.88 -9.09 -23.33
N THR A 69 -8.73 -9.57 -22.86
CA THR A 69 -8.51 -10.08 -21.51
C THR A 69 -7.89 -8.94 -20.70
N TYR A 70 -8.61 -8.43 -19.70
CA TYR A 70 -8.09 -7.49 -18.71
C TYR A 70 -6.86 -8.11 -18.03
N ARG A 71 -5.66 -7.62 -18.34
CA ARG A 71 -4.39 -8.07 -17.77
C ARG A 71 -4.20 -7.36 -16.41
N GLY A 72 -4.92 -7.84 -15.41
CA GLY A 72 -5.43 -7.05 -14.29
C GLY A 72 -4.61 -6.87 -13.00
N SER A 73 -3.31 -7.15 -12.94
CA SER A 73 -2.51 -6.87 -11.72
C SER A 73 -1.69 -5.59 -11.82
N VAL A 74 -0.71 -5.54 -12.74
CA VAL A 74 0.22 -4.41 -12.85
C VAL A 74 -0.47 -3.11 -13.25
N GLU A 75 -1.35 -3.15 -14.27
CA GLU A 75 -2.04 -1.95 -14.74
C GLU A 75 -3.00 -1.38 -13.69
N SER A 76 -3.71 -2.25 -12.97
CA SER A 76 -4.65 -1.84 -11.92
C SER A 76 -3.91 -1.24 -10.71
N TRP A 77 -2.78 -1.85 -10.31
CA TRP A 77 -1.89 -1.32 -9.29
C TRP A 77 -1.37 0.08 -9.67
N ASN A 78 -0.80 0.19 -10.86
CA ASN A 78 -0.21 1.40 -11.39
C ASN A 78 -1.21 2.56 -11.50
N ILE A 79 -2.46 2.29 -11.88
CA ILE A 79 -3.51 3.32 -11.90
C ILE A 79 -3.77 3.86 -10.50
N ARG A 80 -3.88 2.97 -9.49
CA ARG A 80 -4.18 3.36 -8.10
C ARG A 80 -3.05 4.21 -7.52
N ASP A 81 -1.81 3.76 -7.64
CA ASP A 81 -0.66 4.46 -7.07
C ASP A 81 -0.35 5.77 -7.81
N ARG A 82 -0.58 5.81 -9.13
CA ARG A 82 -0.56 7.08 -9.90
C ARG A 82 -1.60 8.06 -9.37
N HIS A 83 -2.83 7.61 -9.14
CA HIS A 83 -3.89 8.48 -8.64
C HIS A 83 -3.57 9.04 -7.24
N MET A 84 -3.03 8.21 -6.33
CA MET A 84 -2.58 8.67 -5.02
C MET A 84 -1.46 9.71 -5.10
N PHE A 85 -0.50 9.51 -6.02
CA PHE A 85 0.56 10.48 -6.25
C PHE A 85 0.05 11.79 -6.88
N GLU A 86 -0.86 11.72 -7.86
CA GLU A 86 -1.48 12.93 -8.41
C GLU A 86 -2.26 13.69 -7.33
N THR A 87 -2.94 12.99 -6.42
CA THR A 87 -3.60 13.62 -5.27
C THR A 87 -2.60 14.37 -4.39
N LEU A 88 -1.45 13.76 -4.07
CA LEU A 88 -0.36 14.45 -3.37
C LEU A 88 0.04 15.73 -4.11
N ARG A 89 0.26 15.66 -5.44
CA ARG A 89 0.65 16.84 -6.24
C ARG A 89 -0.39 17.97 -6.17
N HIS A 90 -1.68 17.64 -6.21
CA HIS A 90 -2.74 18.63 -6.13
C HIS A 90 -2.83 19.31 -4.75
N LEU A 91 -2.46 18.59 -3.68
CA LEU A 91 -2.43 19.12 -2.32
C LEU A 91 -1.17 19.93 -1.99
N MET A 92 -0.10 19.74 -2.75
CA MET A 92 1.17 20.43 -2.54
C MET A 92 1.09 21.88 -3.04
N ALA A 93 0.98 22.82 -2.11
CA ALA A 93 1.18 24.25 -2.38
C ALA A 93 2.68 24.59 -2.45
N ASP A 94 3.01 25.74 -3.05
CA ASP A 94 4.39 26.23 -3.13
C ASP A 94 5.02 26.37 -1.73
N GLY A 95 6.18 25.73 -1.55
CA GLY A 95 6.91 25.73 -0.27
C GLY A 95 6.30 24.86 0.83
N ALA A 96 5.19 24.14 0.55
CA ALA A 96 4.59 23.22 1.51
C ALA A 96 5.49 22.01 1.79
N LYS A 97 5.29 21.41 2.96
CA LYS A 97 5.83 20.09 3.32
C LYS A 97 4.65 19.14 3.51
N ALA A 98 4.81 17.90 3.10
CA ALA A 98 3.80 16.86 3.28
C ALA A 98 4.42 15.62 3.93
N ILE A 99 3.60 14.89 4.68
CA ILE A 99 3.89 13.54 5.14
C ILE A 99 2.85 12.63 4.50
N VAL A 100 3.32 11.68 3.68
CA VAL A 100 2.48 10.63 3.14
C VAL A 100 2.60 9.42 4.06
N TRP A 101 1.54 9.13 4.79
CA TRP A 101 1.46 7.95 5.64
C TRP A 101 0.75 6.84 4.89
N ALA A 102 1.50 5.85 4.43
CA ALA A 102 0.98 4.68 3.75
C ALA A 102 1.89 3.46 3.97
N HIS A 103 1.40 2.29 3.56
CA HIS A 103 2.11 1.02 3.72
C HIS A 103 3.43 0.99 2.93
N ASN A 104 4.43 0.17 3.35
CA ASN A 104 5.74 0.08 2.69
C ASN A 104 5.65 -0.18 1.17
N TRP A 105 4.64 -0.95 0.74
CA TRP A 105 4.36 -1.22 -0.68
C TRP A 105 4.10 0.04 -1.51
N HIS A 106 3.61 1.11 -0.87
CA HIS A 106 3.32 2.38 -1.51
C HIS A 106 4.46 3.40 -1.39
N ILE A 107 5.16 3.42 -0.25
CA ILE A 107 6.09 4.51 0.08
C ILE A 107 7.57 4.19 -0.18
N GLY A 108 7.93 2.94 -0.45
CA GLY A 108 9.29 2.59 -0.89
C GLY A 108 9.52 2.91 -2.37
N HIS A 109 10.76 2.81 -2.86
CA HIS A 109 11.05 2.91 -4.29
C HIS A 109 10.77 1.57 -4.98
N ALA A 110 9.67 1.45 -5.75
CA ALA A 110 9.26 0.19 -6.36
C ALA A 110 10.35 -0.44 -7.25
N GLY A 111 11.09 0.36 -8.04
CA GLY A 111 12.21 -0.13 -8.86
C GLY A 111 13.32 -0.90 -8.12
N ALA A 112 13.38 -0.81 -6.78
CA ALA A 112 14.30 -1.57 -5.93
C ALA A 112 13.70 -2.90 -5.44
N THR A 113 12.56 -3.34 -5.99
CA THR A 113 11.80 -4.51 -5.54
C THR A 113 11.35 -5.37 -6.72
N ALA A 114 11.02 -6.64 -6.44
CA ALA A 114 10.48 -7.58 -7.42
C ALA A 114 9.25 -7.04 -8.16
N MET A 115 8.37 -6.30 -7.48
CA MET A 115 7.23 -5.62 -8.08
C MET A 115 7.64 -4.63 -9.16
N GLY A 116 8.66 -3.80 -8.87
CA GLY A 116 9.21 -2.86 -9.84
C GLY A 116 9.86 -3.54 -11.02
N TRP A 117 10.54 -4.66 -10.78
CA TRP A 117 11.14 -5.45 -11.86
C TRP A 117 10.09 -6.08 -12.78
N GLU A 118 8.88 -6.30 -12.27
CA GLU A 118 7.70 -6.75 -13.02
C GLU A 118 6.89 -5.61 -13.66
N GLY A 119 7.30 -4.34 -13.45
CA GLY A 119 6.72 -3.16 -14.08
C GLY A 119 5.69 -2.40 -13.24
N GLU A 120 5.56 -2.73 -11.96
CA GLU A 120 4.77 -1.94 -11.00
C GLU A 120 5.54 -0.70 -10.55
N PHE A 121 4.84 0.40 -10.31
CA PHE A 121 5.39 1.57 -9.63
C PHE A 121 4.48 1.96 -8.48
N ASN A 122 5.01 2.77 -7.56
CA ASN A 122 4.30 3.22 -6.39
C ASN A 122 4.50 4.71 -6.11
N ILE A 123 3.83 5.23 -5.07
CA ILE A 123 3.93 6.64 -4.68
C ILE A 123 5.38 7.05 -4.40
N GLY A 124 6.16 6.20 -3.71
CA GLY A 124 7.54 6.47 -3.35
C GLY A 124 8.46 6.69 -4.56
N GLU A 125 8.36 5.81 -5.57
CA GLU A 125 9.09 5.97 -6.83
C GLU A 125 8.68 7.23 -7.59
N LEU A 126 7.37 7.50 -7.69
CA LEU A 126 6.86 8.69 -8.37
C LEU A 126 7.30 9.98 -7.65
N ALA A 127 7.26 9.98 -6.31
CA ALA A 127 7.72 11.09 -5.50
C ALA A 127 9.24 11.31 -5.62
N ARG A 128 10.03 10.24 -5.63
CA ARG A 128 11.48 10.34 -5.89
C ARG A 128 11.74 10.93 -7.28
N THR A 129 11.04 10.45 -8.30
CA THR A 129 11.18 10.95 -9.67
C THR A 129 10.83 12.44 -9.79
N ALA A 130 9.77 12.88 -9.11
CA ALA A 130 9.30 14.26 -9.21
C ALA A 130 10.07 15.25 -8.32
N TYR A 131 10.52 14.82 -7.15
CA TYR A 131 11.09 15.72 -6.12
C TYR A 131 12.58 15.46 -5.81
N GLY A 132 13.18 14.42 -6.38
CA GLY A 132 14.59 14.06 -6.16
C GLY A 132 14.90 13.83 -4.67
N ASP A 133 16.01 14.40 -4.20
CA ASP A 133 16.48 14.26 -2.81
C ASP A 133 15.60 14.99 -1.77
N LYS A 134 14.59 15.75 -2.22
CA LYS A 134 13.59 16.38 -1.35
C LYS A 134 12.52 15.39 -0.90
N ALA A 135 12.28 14.32 -1.66
CA ALA A 135 11.48 13.20 -1.17
C ALA A 135 12.32 12.38 -0.19
N VAL A 136 11.71 11.94 0.91
CA VAL A 136 12.36 11.04 1.88
C VAL A 136 11.49 9.82 2.09
N LEU A 137 12.00 8.64 1.74
CA LEU A 137 11.28 7.37 1.82
C LEU A 137 11.68 6.65 3.10
N VAL A 138 10.75 6.47 4.03
CA VAL A 138 11.02 5.88 5.35
C VAL A 138 10.25 4.57 5.48
N GLY A 139 10.98 3.46 5.51
CA GLY A 139 10.41 2.12 5.70
C GLY A 139 10.29 1.72 7.16
N PHE A 140 9.43 0.75 7.44
CA PHE A 140 9.24 0.17 8.76
C PHE A 140 9.36 -1.35 8.71
N GLY A 141 10.01 -1.95 9.72
CA GLY A 141 10.16 -3.39 9.85
C GLY A 141 9.99 -3.90 11.27
N THR A 142 9.62 -5.17 11.39
CA THR A 142 9.54 -5.87 12.67
C THR A 142 9.94 -7.33 12.54
N ASP A 143 10.32 -7.98 13.65
CA ASP A 143 10.62 -9.42 13.69
C ASP A 143 9.39 -10.25 14.08
N ARG A 144 8.85 -10.00 15.27
CA ARG A 144 7.83 -10.83 15.90
C ARG A 144 6.85 -10.00 16.70
N GLY A 145 5.87 -10.65 17.32
CA GLY A 145 4.92 -10.01 18.22
C GLY A 145 3.49 -10.20 17.72
N THR A 146 2.68 -9.15 17.80
CA THR A 146 1.27 -9.23 17.38
C THR A 146 0.89 -8.09 16.47
N MET A 147 -0.10 -8.32 15.61
CA MET A 147 -0.69 -7.32 14.74
C MET A 147 -2.21 -7.43 14.66
N ALA A 148 -2.87 -6.34 14.25
CA ALA A 148 -4.29 -6.33 13.92
C ALA A 148 -4.45 -6.58 12.40
N ALA A 149 -5.04 -7.72 12.03
CA ALA A 149 -5.23 -8.13 10.63
C ALA A 149 -6.42 -9.08 10.49
N ALA A 150 -6.84 -9.37 9.26
CA ALA A 150 -7.82 -10.40 8.95
C ALA A 150 -7.14 -11.60 8.24
N ASP A 151 -7.79 -12.77 8.26
CA ASP A 151 -7.31 -13.93 7.50
C ASP A 151 -7.44 -13.73 5.99
N ASP A 152 -8.50 -13.01 5.57
CA ASP A 152 -8.79 -12.67 4.18
C ASP A 152 -9.39 -11.26 4.07
N TRP A 153 -9.55 -10.80 2.83
CA TRP A 153 -10.33 -9.61 2.52
C TRP A 153 -11.78 -9.79 2.98
N ASP A 154 -12.36 -8.69 3.46
CA ASP A 154 -13.74 -8.61 3.93
C ASP A 154 -14.05 -9.49 5.16
N GLU A 155 -13.03 -10.07 5.78
CA GLU A 155 -13.13 -10.81 7.03
C GLU A 155 -12.87 -9.92 8.26
N PRO A 156 -13.39 -10.30 9.45
CA PRO A 156 -13.22 -9.50 10.65
C PRO A 156 -11.76 -9.40 11.06
N MET A 157 -11.34 -8.19 11.46
CA MET A 157 -10.04 -7.96 12.07
C MET A 157 -9.94 -8.73 13.40
N ARG A 158 -8.77 -9.34 13.61
CA ARG A 158 -8.38 -10.00 14.84
C ARG A 158 -6.92 -9.68 15.19
N VAL A 159 -6.56 -9.93 16.44
CA VAL A 159 -5.16 -9.89 16.87
C VAL A 159 -4.51 -11.21 16.46
N MET A 160 -3.42 -11.13 15.69
CA MET A 160 -2.69 -12.27 15.15
C MET A 160 -1.24 -12.25 15.61
N ASP A 161 -0.71 -13.43 15.94
CA ASP A 161 0.72 -13.60 16.22
C ASP A 161 1.51 -13.55 14.91
N VAL A 162 2.54 -12.70 14.89
CA VAL A 162 3.45 -12.56 13.76
C VAL A 162 4.57 -13.58 13.90
N ARG A 163 4.77 -14.41 12.87
CA ARG A 163 5.87 -15.38 12.83
C ARG A 163 7.23 -14.67 12.91
N PRO A 164 8.26 -15.28 13.51
CA PRO A 164 9.60 -14.73 13.43
C PRO A 164 10.05 -14.55 11.98
N VAL A 165 10.79 -13.49 11.68
CA VAL A 165 11.32 -13.26 10.33
C VAL A 165 12.21 -14.39 9.86
N ARG A 166 12.19 -14.62 8.55
CA ARG A 166 13.03 -15.60 7.86
C ARG A 166 14.51 -15.18 7.87
N GLU A 167 15.40 -16.15 7.92
CA GLU A 167 16.86 -15.93 7.94
C GLU A 167 17.41 -15.33 6.62
N ASP A 168 16.72 -15.53 5.51
CA ASP A 168 17.08 -14.98 4.19
C ASP A 168 16.55 -13.56 3.93
N SER A 169 16.04 -12.89 4.97
CA SER A 169 15.41 -11.58 4.87
C SER A 169 16.32 -10.42 5.26
N HIS A 170 15.95 -9.19 4.87
CA HIS A 170 16.58 -7.97 5.36
C HIS A 170 16.35 -7.80 6.87
N GLU A 171 15.17 -8.18 7.36
CA GLU A 171 14.84 -8.10 8.79
C GLU A 171 15.75 -9.00 9.65
N ALA A 172 16.22 -10.14 9.11
CA ALA A 172 17.18 -10.99 9.80
C ALA A 172 18.51 -10.28 10.09
N LEU A 173 18.95 -9.36 9.23
CA LEU A 173 20.18 -8.59 9.45
C LEU A 173 20.05 -7.68 10.68
N PHE A 174 18.87 -7.13 10.93
CA PHE A 174 18.60 -6.35 12.15
C PHE A 174 18.58 -7.25 13.40
N ARG A 175 18.03 -8.46 13.28
CA ARG A 175 18.06 -9.46 14.37
C ARG A 175 19.49 -9.88 14.70
N GLU A 176 20.32 -10.16 13.69
CA GLU A 176 21.73 -10.51 13.83
C GLU A 176 22.55 -9.38 14.47
N ALA A 177 22.23 -8.12 14.15
CA ALA A 177 22.84 -6.96 14.78
C ALA A 177 22.50 -6.83 16.29
N GLY A 178 21.49 -7.58 16.79
CA GLY A 178 21.11 -7.58 18.19
C GLY A 178 20.49 -6.26 18.68
N LEU A 179 19.98 -5.44 17.76
CA LEU A 179 19.37 -4.15 18.08
C LEU A 179 17.84 -4.30 18.18
N PRO A 180 17.23 -4.21 19.38
CA PRO A 180 15.78 -4.39 19.52
C PRO A 180 14.98 -3.24 18.91
N ARG A 181 15.59 -2.05 18.82
CA ARG A 181 15.02 -0.86 18.19
C ARG A 181 16.14 -0.11 17.50
N ALA A 182 15.96 0.24 16.24
CA ALA A 182 16.94 1.00 15.49
C ALA A 182 16.26 2.00 14.56
N PHE A 183 16.93 3.11 14.32
CA PHE A 183 16.66 4.00 13.20
C PHE A 183 17.91 4.00 12.34
N LEU A 184 17.76 3.57 11.10
CA LEU A 184 18.85 3.53 10.16
C LEU A 184 18.69 4.68 9.15
N ASP A 185 19.60 5.64 9.16
CA ASP A 185 19.69 6.66 8.11
C ASP A 185 20.63 6.15 7.02
N LEU A 186 20.09 5.81 5.85
CA LEU A 186 20.88 5.30 4.72
C LEU A 186 21.46 6.44 3.87
N ARG A 187 21.04 7.69 4.09
CA ARG A 187 21.55 8.87 3.37
C ARG A 187 22.80 9.43 4.02
N GLU A 188 23.03 9.15 5.29
CA GLU A 188 24.20 9.69 5.98
C GLU A 188 25.51 9.18 5.33
N PRO A 189 26.56 10.02 5.21
CA PRO A 189 27.81 9.62 4.59
C PRO A 189 28.47 8.38 5.23
N GLY A 190 28.25 8.18 6.54
CA GLY A 190 28.76 7.03 7.29
C GLY A 190 28.15 5.69 6.86
N SER A 191 26.97 5.69 6.24
CA SER A 191 26.26 4.48 5.84
C SER A 191 26.75 3.86 4.53
N ALA A 192 27.77 4.41 3.87
CA ALA A 192 28.24 3.92 2.57
C ALA A 192 28.61 2.42 2.57
N ALA A 193 29.41 1.99 3.55
CA ALA A 193 29.82 0.58 3.69
C ALA A 193 28.62 -0.33 4.00
N LEU A 194 27.66 0.15 4.80
CA LEU A 194 26.45 -0.59 5.11
C LEU A 194 25.56 -0.74 3.89
N ARG A 195 25.35 0.34 3.13
CA ARG A 195 24.58 0.32 1.88
C ARG A 195 25.17 -0.71 0.93
N GLU A 196 26.48 -0.66 0.71
CA GLU A 196 27.20 -1.63 -0.14
C GLU A 196 27.02 -3.08 0.36
N ALA A 197 27.17 -3.32 1.66
CA ALA A 197 26.98 -4.65 2.24
C ALA A 197 25.54 -5.17 2.10
N TRP A 198 24.55 -4.27 2.00
CA TRP A 198 23.12 -4.59 1.95
C TRP A 198 22.49 -4.39 0.55
N THR A 199 23.30 -4.13 -0.48
CA THR A 199 22.83 -3.99 -1.88
C THR A 199 22.38 -5.32 -2.50
N ALA A 200 22.76 -6.46 -1.92
CA ALA A 200 22.31 -7.76 -2.42
C ALA A 200 20.79 -7.91 -2.23
N PRO A 201 20.03 -8.33 -3.26
CA PRO A 201 18.63 -8.67 -3.12
C PRO A 201 18.41 -9.71 -2.01
N ARG A 202 17.47 -9.42 -1.11
CA ARG A 202 17.02 -10.33 -0.05
C ARG A 202 15.51 -10.28 0.04
N ARG A 203 14.93 -11.23 0.77
CA ARG A 203 13.50 -11.19 1.09
C ARG A 203 13.21 -9.99 1.99
N GLU A 204 12.14 -9.28 1.74
CA GLU A 204 11.59 -8.26 2.63
C GLU A 204 10.16 -8.67 3.00
N ARG A 205 9.83 -8.55 4.28
CA ARG A 205 8.48 -8.84 4.76
C ARG A 205 7.64 -7.58 4.75
N ALA A 206 6.43 -7.67 4.23
CA ALA A 206 5.47 -6.60 4.36
C ALA A 206 4.05 -7.15 4.50
N ILE A 207 3.53 -7.08 5.72
CA ILE A 207 2.20 -7.55 6.07
C ILE A 207 1.25 -6.36 6.17
N GLY A 208 0.18 -6.38 5.37
CA GLY A 208 -0.86 -5.35 5.37
C GLY A 208 -2.05 -5.68 6.27
N VAL A 209 -3.24 -5.31 5.81
CA VAL A 209 -4.51 -5.55 6.52
C VAL A 209 -4.94 -7.02 6.54
N VAL A 210 -4.36 -7.84 5.66
CA VAL A 210 -4.55 -9.29 5.61
C VAL A 210 -3.23 -9.95 6.02
N TYR A 211 -3.28 -10.96 6.90
CA TYR A 211 -2.12 -11.77 7.27
C TYR A 211 -2.42 -13.26 7.16
N ARG A 212 -1.57 -13.97 6.42
CA ARG A 212 -1.71 -15.42 6.15
C ARG A 212 -0.46 -16.16 6.59
N PRO A 213 -0.38 -16.61 7.86
CA PRO A 213 0.85 -17.21 8.40
C PRO A 213 1.22 -18.53 7.71
N ASP A 214 0.23 -19.30 7.24
CA ASP A 214 0.46 -20.60 6.59
C ASP A 214 1.13 -20.48 5.22
N THR A 215 0.95 -19.35 4.54
CA THR A 215 1.51 -19.05 3.21
C THR A 215 2.37 -17.79 3.23
N GLU A 216 2.97 -17.45 4.38
CA GLU A 216 3.61 -16.15 4.61
C GLU A 216 4.71 -15.83 3.59
N LEU A 217 5.53 -16.83 3.24
CA LEU A 217 6.57 -16.66 2.22
C LEU A 217 5.99 -16.26 0.86
N GLN A 218 4.88 -16.85 0.46
CA GLN A 218 4.27 -16.58 -0.84
C GLN A 218 3.42 -15.30 -0.84
N SER A 219 2.87 -14.92 0.30
CA SER A 219 1.86 -13.86 0.39
C SER A 219 2.38 -12.54 0.96
N HIS A 220 3.44 -12.56 1.77
CA HIS A 220 3.92 -11.40 2.52
C HIS A 220 5.42 -11.14 2.36
N TYR A 221 6.10 -11.90 1.50
CA TYR A 221 7.52 -11.70 1.20
C TYR A 221 7.75 -11.48 -0.29
N PHE A 222 8.60 -10.51 -0.61
CA PHE A 222 9.10 -10.24 -1.96
C PHE A 222 10.61 -10.00 -1.93
N GLU A 223 11.27 -10.00 -3.09
CA GLU A 223 12.69 -9.66 -3.16
C GLU A 223 12.86 -8.14 -3.26
N ALA A 224 13.80 -7.59 -2.50
CA ALA A 224 14.07 -6.17 -2.45
C ALA A 224 15.55 -5.87 -2.21
N VAL A 225 15.97 -4.68 -2.61
CA VAL A 225 17.25 -4.06 -2.27
C VAL A 225 16.95 -2.91 -1.30
N LEU A 226 16.97 -3.21 0.00
CA LEU A 226 16.53 -2.28 1.06
C LEU A 226 17.19 -0.89 0.96
N PRO A 227 18.51 -0.76 0.71
CA PRO A 227 19.16 0.56 0.64
C PRO A 227 18.78 1.40 -0.57
N GLU A 228 18.20 0.79 -1.61
CA GLU A 228 17.70 1.50 -2.79
C GLU A 228 16.21 1.79 -2.69
N GLN A 229 15.49 0.99 -1.91
CA GLN A 229 14.07 1.15 -1.66
C GLN A 229 13.76 2.28 -0.68
N PHE A 230 14.59 2.47 0.35
CA PHE A 230 14.36 3.44 1.42
C PHE A 230 15.58 4.32 1.68
N ASP A 231 15.32 5.56 2.08
CA ASP A 231 16.34 6.48 2.60
C ASP A 231 16.62 6.25 4.08
N ALA A 232 15.61 5.78 4.80
CA ALA A 232 15.72 5.48 6.21
C ALA A 232 14.81 4.32 6.58
N TYR A 233 15.17 3.59 7.63
CA TYR A 233 14.42 2.43 8.07
C TYR A 233 14.23 2.43 9.59
N VAL A 234 12.99 2.30 10.02
CA VAL A 234 12.61 2.17 11.43
C VAL A 234 12.44 0.69 11.73
N TRP A 235 13.28 0.19 12.63
CA TRP A 235 13.24 -1.19 13.08
C TRP A 235 12.69 -1.30 14.50
N LEU A 236 11.71 -2.18 14.68
CA LEU A 236 11.15 -2.55 15.97
C LEU A 236 11.09 -4.07 16.06
N GLU A 237 12.00 -4.70 16.81
CA GLU A 237 12.09 -6.16 16.89
C GLU A 237 10.75 -6.79 17.31
N GLU A 238 10.09 -6.23 18.32
CA GLU A 238 8.79 -6.72 18.79
C GLU A 238 7.68 -5.70 18.53
N SER A 239 6.63 -6.13 17.84
CA SER A 239 5.41 -5.37 17.56
C SER A 239 4.25 -5.76 18.48
N ARG A 240 3.30 -4.84 18.65
CA ARG A 240 2.04 -5.11 19.35
C ARG A 240 0.87 -4.62 18.50
N ALA A 241 -0.21 -5.38 18.50
CA ALA A 241 -1.41 -5.03 17.76
C ALA A 241 -1.94 -3.66 18.19
N VAL A 242 -2.26 -2.83 17.21
CA VAL A 242 -2.89 -1.53 17.46
C VAL A 242 -4.28 -1.75 18.03
N THR A 243 -4.66 -0.92 19.02
CA THR A 243 -6.04 -0.89 19.53
C THR A 243 -6.84 0.06 18.65
N PRO A 244 -7.93 -0.40 17.99
CA PRO A 244 -8.79 0.48 17.24
C PRO A 244 -9.30 1.61 18.13
N LEU A 245 -9.39 2.82 17.58
CA LEU A 245 -10.11 3.89 18.26
C LEU A 245 -11.56 3.45 18.44
N PRO A 246 -12.20 3.78 19.57
CA PRO A 246 -13.64 3.56 19.72
C PRO A 246 -14.36 4.23 18.54
N PRO A 247 -15.49 3.66 18.05
CA PRO A 247 -16.25 4.29 16.98
C PRO A 247 -16.55 5.73 17.38
N ALA A 248 -16.02 6.69 16.62
CA ALA A 248 -16.44 8.07 16.80
C ALA A 248 -17.93 8.12 16.46
N GLU A 249 -18.74 8.78 17.30
CA GLU A 249 -20.10 9.14 16.89
C GLU A 249 -19.97 9.99 15.62
N ILE A 250 -20.33 9.42 14.46
CA ILE A 250 -20.38 10.16 13.21
C ILE A 250 -21.37 11.30 13.44
N ARG A 251 -20.87 12.53 13.53
CA ARG A 251 -21.73 13.69 13.74
C ARG A 251 -22.57 13.88 12.47
N PRO A 252 -23.85 14.26 12.59
CA PRO A 252 -24.69 14.53 11.42
C PRO A 252 -24.03 15.57 10.51
N GLY A 253 -23.60 15.16 9.31
CA GLY A 253 -22.96 16.01 8.30
C GLY A 253 -21.45 15.81 8.10
N GLU A 254 -20.79 14.92 8.85
CA GLU A 254 -19.43 14.46 8.53
C GLU A 254 -19.49 13.33 7.48
N SER A 255 -18.72 13.47 6.39
CA SER A 255 -18.49 12.38 5.44
C SER A 255 -17.68 11.27 6.13
N GLU A 256 -18.09 10.01 5.95
CA GLU A 256 -17.33 8.85 6.42
C GLU A 256 -15.87 8.95 5.99
N THR A 257 -14.95 8.94 6.95
CA THR A 257 -13.50 8.91 6.70
C THR A 257 -12.92 7.49 6.67
N TYR A 258 -13.77 6.47 6.83
CA TYR A 258 -13.36 5.07 6.80
C TYR A 258 -13.50 4.54 5.36
N PRO A 259 -12.44 3.98 4.75
CA PRO A 259 -12.63 3.19 3.55
C PRO A 259 -13.31 1.86 3.94
N THR A 260 -14.61 1.73 3.72
CA THR A 260 -15.27 0.42 3.76
C THR A 260 -15.14 -0.25 2.39
N GLY A 261 -14.34 -1.31 2.32
CA GLY A 261 -14.40 -2.29 1.24
C GLY A 261 -15.76 -3.00 1.26
N LEU A 262 -16.31 -3.25 0.06
CA LEU A 262 -17.37 -4.22 -0.19
C LEU A 262 -16.78 -5.30 -1.12
#